data_AF-A0A1H8F865-F1
#
_entry.id   AF-A0A1H8F865-F1
#
_cell.length_a   1.000
_cell.length_b   1.000
_cell.length_c   1.000
_cell.angle_alpha   90.00
_cell.angle_beta   90.00
_cell.angle_gamma   90.00
#
_symmetry.space_group_name_H-M   'P 1'
#
loop_
_entity.id
_entity.type
_entity.pdbx_description
1 polymer ?
#
loop_
_entity_poly.entity_id
_entity_poly.type
_entity_poly.pdbx_seq_one_letter_code
_entity_poly.pdbx_strand_id
1 'polypeptide(L)'
;MTSIHTQFNEIIDHIDQLARHSYVEQTLGKPPVPVFFVRILYLLMRSCGVSDERIRVYCTAATLLQMGLDTHDLVSLEPVQSAEEKRRRQLHVLIGDYYSSLFYVILSKHREIDGIQCLAKATSTINETKMTHHREQMKAGWNLNVHALKRMQVISGGLLTALADFFHVGNQPENVWQKIIPGFILFDLLKRYSSILHPDGELGKWVEHTWNELNQAIPEIEQTDVREELTEILNRQLPYLNGFSRVKER
;
A
#
# COMPACT_ATOMS: atom_id res chain seq x y z
N MET A 1 -0.86 -13.52 -24.14
CA MET A 1 -1.08 -12.87 -22.83
C MET A 1 -0.02 -13.42 -21.88
N THR A 2 0.84 -12.55 -21.35
CA THR A 2 2.03 -12.89 -20.56
C THR A 2 1.65 -13.57 -19.25
N SER A 3 2.43 -14.57 -18.80
CA SER A 3 2.17 -15.37 -17.58
C SER A 3 1.89 -14.53 -16.32
N ILE A 4 2.53 -13.35 -16.22
CA ILE A 4 2.35 -12.40 -15.11
C ILE A 4 0.92 -11.89 -14.98
N HIS A 5 0.29 -11.46 -16.07
CA HIS A 5 -1.06 -10.89 -15.99
C HIS A 5 -2.09 -11.94 -15.55
N THR A 6 -1.89 -13.20 -15.94
CA THR A 6 -2.79 -14.29 -15.59
C THR A 6 -2.70 -14.60 -14.10
N GLN A 7 -1.50 -14.85 -13.58
CA GLN A 7 -1.30 -15.13 -12.14
C GLN A 7 -1.73 -13.95 -11.25
N PHE A 8 -1.45 -12.72 -11.68
CA PHE A 8 -1.89 -11.53 -10.94
C PHE A 8 -3.41 -11.45 -10.83
N ASN A 9 -4.13 -11.69 -11.93
CA ASN A 9 -5.59 -11.64 -11.92
C ASN A 9 -6.19 -12.75 -11.04
N GLU A 10 -5.60 -13.96 -11.07
CA GLU A 10 -5.99 -15.05 -10.17
C GLU A 10 -5.83 -14.68 -8.69
N ILE A 11 -4.75 -13.96 -8.34
CA ILE A 11 -4.54 -13.44 -6.97
C ILE A 11 -5.63 -12.44 -6.60
N ILE A 12 -5.94 -11.50 -7.49
CA ILE A 12 -7.00 -10.50 -7.25
C ILE A 12 -8.36 -11.18 -7.05
N ASP A 13 -8.71 -12.11 -7.93
CA ASP A 13 -9.97 -12.85 -7.84
C ASP A 13 -10.05 -13.67 -6.55
N HIS A 14 -8.93 -14.27 -6.13
CA HIS A 14 -8.86 -15.00 -4.88
C HIS A 14 -9.05 -14.10 -3.65
N ILE A 15 -8.39 -12.94 -3.61
CA ILE A 15 -8.56 -11.93 -2.55
C ILE A 15 -10.01 -11.46 -2.51
N ASP A 16 -10.59 -11.16 -3.67
CA ASP A 16 -11.98 -10.71 -3.79
C ASP A 16 -12.94 -11.76 -3.21
N GLN A 17 -12.76 -13.04 -3.53
CA GLN A 17 -13.58 -14.13 -3.00
C GLN A 17 -13.47 -14.25 -1.47
N LEU A 18 -12.26 -14.12 -0.91
CA LEU A 18 -12.05 -14.21 0.54
C LEU A 18 -12.63 -13.00 1.30
N ALA A 19 -12.65 -11.82 0.67
CA ALA A 19 -13.16 -10.61 1.27
C ALA A 19 -14.71 -10.51 1.26
N ARG A 20 -15.39 -11.32 0.43
CA ARG A 20 -16.84 -11.25 0.28
C ARG A 20 -17.58 -11.82 1.48
N HIS A 21 -18.56 -11.05 1.97
CA HIS A 21 -19.54 -11.51 2.94
C HIS A 21 -20.89 -10.85 2.66
N SER A 22 -21.93 -11.66 2.40
CA SER A 22 -23.24 -11.17 1.91
C SER A 22 -23.86 -10.07 2.78
N TYR A 23 -23.82 -10.24 4.10
CA TYR A 23 -24.35 -9.26 5.05
C TYR A 23 -23.56 -7.94 5.04
N VAL A 24 -22.25 -8.02 4.80
CA VAL A 24 -21.35 -6.86 4.79
C VAL A 24 -21.59 -6.08 3.52
N GLU A 25 -21.68 -6.75 2.37
CA GLU A 25 -21.95 -6.09 1.09
C GLU A 25 -23.30 -5.38 1.08
N GLN A 26 -24.33 -5.98 1.69
CA GLN A 26 -25.65 -5.34 1.82
C GLN A 26 -25.63 -4.08 2.70
N THR A 27 -24.70 -3.98 3.65
CA THR A 27 -24.69 -2.89 4.63
C THR A 27 -23.64 -1.81 4.33
N LEU A 28 -22.44 -2.22 3.91
CA LEU A 28 -21.26 -1.38 3.69
C LEU A 28 -20.87 -1.27 2.22
N GLY A 29 -21.44 -2.10 1.34
CA GLY A 29 -21.02 -2.23 -0.05
C GLY A 29 -19.85 -3.20 -0.21
N LYS A 30 -19.44 -3.40 -1.47
CA LYS A 30 -18.32 -4.28 -1.79
C LYS A 30 -17.00 -3.65 -1.32
N PRO A 31 -16.19 -4.36 -0.51
CA PRO A 31 -14.90 -3.86 -0.07
C PRO A 31 -13.95 -3.71 -1.28
N PRO A 32 -13.30 -2.55 -1.47
CA PRO A 32 -12.37 -2.38 -2.58
C PRO A 32 -11.05 -3.12 -2.30
N VAL A 33 -10.61 -3.94 -3.25
CA VAL A 33 -9.27 -4.54 -3.22
C VAL A 33 -8.24 -3.47 -3.63
N PRO A 34 -7.17 -3.23 -2.86
CA PRO A 34 -6.15 -2.23 -3.21
C PRO A 34 -5.23 -2.77 -4.31
N VAL A 35 -5.69 -2.77 -5.57
CA VAL A 35 -5.01 -3.37 -6.72
C VAL A 35 -3.58 -2.85 -6.90
N PHE A 36 -3.33 -1.57 -6.63
CA PHE A 36 -1.98 -0.99 -6.68
C PHE A 36 -1.03 -1.61 -5.66
N PHE A 37 -1.49 -1.81 -4.42
CA PHE A 37 -0.72 -2.48 -3.38
C PHE A 37 -0.37 -3.91 -3.79
N VAL A 38 -1.36 -4.68 -4.27
CA VAL A 38 -1.17 -6.06 -4.73
C VAL A 38 -0.13 -6.10 -5.85
N ARG A 39 -0.20 -5.13 -6.78
CA ARG A 39 0.69 -5.04 -7.94
C ARG A 39 2.14 -4.80 -7.53
N ILE A 40 2.40 -3.81 -6.68
CA ILE A 40 3.75 -3.51 -6.20
C ILE A 40 4.30 -4.69 -5.40
N LEU A 41 3.50 -5.31 -4.54
CA LEU A 41 3.90 -6.48 -3.75
C LEU A 41 4.24 -7.69 -4.64
N TYR A 42 3.43 -7.95 -5.66
CA TYR A 42 3.66 -9.03 -6.62
C TYR A 42 4.99 -8.82 -7.36
N LEU A 43 5.23 -7.61 -7.88
CA LEU A 43 6.45 -7.25 -8.61
C LEU A 43 7.70 -7.34 -7.72
N LEU A 44 7.59 -6.87 -6.47
CA LEU A 44 8.63 -7.03 -5.44
C LEU A 44 9.04 -8.50 -5.30
N MET A 45 8.10 -9.37 -4.97
CA MET A 45 8.43 -10.77 -4.69
C MET A 45 8.89 -11.53 -5.94
N ARG A 46 8.34 -11.20 -7.12
CA ARG A 46 8.84 -11.73 -8.41
C ARG A 46 10.29 -11.34 -8.63
N SER A 47 10.68 -10.10 -8.35
CA SER A 47 12.07 -9.66 -8.50
C SER A 47 13.03 -10.34 -7.51
N CYS A 48 12.53 -10.70 -6.33
CA CYS A 48 13.28 -11.47 -5.33
C CYS A 48 13.32 -12.99 -5.62
N GLY A 49 12.77 -13.46 -6.74
CA GLY A 49 12.76 -14.89 -7.09
C GLY A 49 11.91 -15.76 -6.17
N VAL A 50 10.93 -15.17 -5.48
CA VAL A 50 10.01 -15.91 -4.60
C VAL A 50 9.13 -16.84 -5.45
N SER A 51 8.85 -18.04 -4.95
CA SER A 51 8.01 -19.01 -5.67
C SER A 51 6.59 -18.48 -5.87
N ASP A 52 5.96 -18.82 -6.99
CA ASP A 52 4.60 -18.34 -7.31
C ASP A 52 3.57 -18.74 -6.22
N GLU A 53 3.75 -19.88 -5.57
CA GLU A 53 2.91 -20.28 -4.42
C GLU A 53 3.08 -19.33 -3.23
N ARG A 54 4.32 -19.05 -2.84
CA ARG A 54 4.60 -18.14 -1.72
C ARG A 54 4.19 -16.70 -2.05
N ILE A 55 4.33 -16.28 -3.31
CA ILE A 55 3.78 -15.00 -3.82
C ILE A 55 2.27 -14.94 -3.60
N ARG A 56 1.52 -15.96 -4.02
CA ARG A 56 0.06 -16.01 -3.81
C ARG A 56 -0.29 -15.89 -2.33
N VAL A 57 0.42 -16.62 -1.45
CA VAL A 57 0.22 -16.60 0.00
C VAL A 57 0.42 -15.19 0.57
N TYR A 58 1.55 -14.55 0.28
CA TYR A 58 1.88 -13.23 0.84
C TYR A 58 1.05 -12.10 0.22
N CYS A 59 0.82 -12.10 -1.10
CA CYS A 59 -0.07 -11.13 -1.74
C CYS A 59 -1.47 -11.20 -1.12
N THR A 60 -2.00 -12.40 -0.89
CA THR A 60 -3.33 -12.56 -0.29
C THR A 60 -3.35 -12.10 1.16
N ALA A 61 -2.43 -12.60 1.99
CA ALA A 61 -2.39 -12.28 3.41
C ALA A 61 -2.14 -10.79 3.66
N ALA A 62 -1.10 -10.21 3.05
CA ALA A 62 -0.75 -8.81 3.25
C ALA A 62 -1.82 -7.86 2.73
N THR A 63 -2.52 -8.22 1.64
CA THR A 63 -3.63 -7.41 1.13
C THR A 63 -4.84 -7.44 2.06
N LEU A 64 -5.20 -8.61 2.61
CA LEU A 64 -6.26 -8.68 3.62
C LEU A 64 -5.90 -7.87 4.86
N LEU A 65 -4.64 -7.94 5.32
CA LEU A 65 -4.17 -7.08 6.41
C LEU A 65 -4.30 -5.59 6.04
N GLN A 66 -3.87 -5.18 4.85
CA GLN A 66 -4.04 -3.80 4.38
C GLN A 66 -5.51 -3.38 4.36
N MET A 67 -6.41 -4.23 3.84
CA MET A 67 -7.85 -3.98 3.84
C MET A 67 -8.41 -3.86 5.26
N GLY A 68 -7.90 -4.64 6.22
CA GLY A 68 -8.26 -4.53 7.63
C GLY A 68 -7.86 -3.17 8.21
N LEU A 69 -6.62 -2.74 7.96
CA LEU A 69 -6.11 -1.45 8.39
C LEU A 69 -6.88 -0.27 7.77
N ASP A 70 -7.21 -0.36 6.48
CA ASP A 70 -7.99 0.66 5.77
C ASP A 70 -9.44 0.70 6.29
N THR A 71 -10.02 -0.46 6.62
CA THR A 71 -11.38 -0.54 7.15
C THR A 71 -11.47 0.09 8.55
N HIS A 72 -10.47 -0.10 9.41
CA HIS A 72 -10.43 0.57 10.71
C HIS A 72 -10.41 2.10 10.59
N ASP A 73 -9.80 2.65 9.53
CA ASP A 73 -9.77 4.10 9.30
C ASP A 73 -11.15 4.68 8.92
N LEU A 74 -12.10 3.83 8.52
CA LEU A 74 -13.49 4.22 8.21
C LEU A 74 -14.41 4.25 9.45
N VAL A 75 -13.89 3.91 10.63
CA VAL A 75 -14.65 3.97 11.88
C VAL A 75 -14.81 5.43 12.30
N SER A 76 -16.00 6.00 12.06
CA SER A 76 -16.30 7.40 12.41
C SER A 76 -16.15 7.67 13.91
N LEU A 77 -15.53 8.81 14.24
CA LEU A 77 -15.41 9.35 15.59
C LEU A 77 -16.58 10.27 15.98
N GLU A 78 -17.44 10.61 15.03
CA GLU A 78 -18.57 11.51 15.27
C GLU A 78 -19.61 10.86 16.20
N PRO A 79 -20.47 11.63 16.88
CA PRO A 79 -21.55 11.04 17.66
C PRO A 79 -22.54 10.31 16.75
N VAL A 80 -22.92 9.09 17.14
CA VAL A 80 -23.88 8.26 16.40
C VAL A 80 -25.28 8.88 16.50
N GLN A 81 -25.90 9.19 15.36
CA GLN A 81 -27.22 9.82 15.27
C GLN A 81 -28.35 8.82 14.98
N SER A 82 -28.02 7.60 14.51
CA SER A 82 -29.03 6.59 14.17
C SER A 82 -28.60 5.15 14.46
N ALA A 83 -29.57 4.24 14.52
CA ALA A 83 -29.30 2.80 14.64
C ALA A 83 -28.53 2.26 13.42
N GLU A 84 -28.77 2.82 12.23
CA GLU A 84 -28.07 2.45 11.01
C GLU A 84 -26.59 2.86 11.06
N GLU A 85 -26.30 4.10 11.47
CA GLU A 85 -24.93 4.57 11.67
C GLU A 85 -24.19 3.74 12.73
N LYS A 86 -24.89 3.40 13.83
CA LYS A 86 -24.34 2.51 14.86
C LYS A 86 -23.93 1.17 14.26
N ARG A 87 -24.81 0.57 13.48
CA ARG A 87 -24.59 -0.72 12.82
C ARG A 87 -23.43 -0.65 11.82
N ARG A 88 -23.38 0.39 10.97
CA ARG A 88 -22.28 0.59 10.02
C ARG A 88 -20.94 0.71 10.73
N ARG A 89 -20.87 1.52 11.80
CA ARG A 89 -19.65 1.69 12.59
C ARG A 89 -19.18 0.38 13.22
N GLN A 90 -20.08 -0.37 13.83
CA GLN A 90 -19.76 -1.68 14.43
C GLN A 90 -19.28 -2.68 13.37
N LEU A 91 -19.86 -2.66 12.18
CA LEU A 91 -19.42 -3.52 11.08
C LEU A 91 -18.03 -3.15 10.56
N HIS A 92 -17.67 -1.86 10.48
CA HIS A 92 -16.29 -1.50 10.15
C HIS A 92 -15.28 -2.09 11.16
N VAL A 93 -15.58 -2.02 12.47
CA VAL A 93 -14.72 -2.63 13.50
C VAL A 93 -14.59 -4.14 13.27
N LEU A 94 -15.72 -4.84 13.15
CA LEU A 94 -15.73 -6.30 12.97
C LEU A 94 -15.02 -6.75 11.68
N ILE A 95 -15.14 -5.99 10.59
CA ILE A 95 -14.52 -6.33 9.32
C ILE A 95 -13.02 -6.04 9.32
N GLY A 96 -12.59 -4.97 9.99
CA GLY A 96 -11.18 -4.73 10.28
C GLY A 96 -10.54 -5.91 11.03
N ASP A 97 -11.18 -6.39 12.09
CA ASP A 97 -10.74 -7.54 12.89
C ASP A 97 -10.77 -8.85 12.08
N TYR A 98 -11.81 -9.03 11.24
CA TYR A 98 -11.97 -10.22 10.40
C TYR A 98 -10.84 -10.34 9.38
N TYR A 99 -10.56 -9.29 8.60
CA TYR A 99 -9.47 -9.33 7.63
C TYR A 99 -8.10 -9.46 8.28
N SER A 100 -7.89 -8.79 9.42
CA SER A 100 -6.68 -8.96 10.23
C SER A 100 -6.54 -10.39 10.76
N SER A 101 -7.64 -11.09 11.06
CA SER A 101 -7.59 -12.50 11.43
C SER A 101 -7.28 -13.40 10.24
N LEU A 102 -7.78 -13.08 9.05
CA LEU A 102 -7.53 -13.87 7.85
C LEU A 102 -6.04 -13.86 7.44
N PHE A 103 -5.32 -12.73 7.55
CA PHE A 103 -3.88 -12.74 7.25
C PHE A 103 -3.15 -13.74 8.15
N TYR A 104 -3.46 -13.74 9.45
CA TYR A 104 -2.84 -14.63 10.42
C TYR A 104 -3.15 -16.10 10.11
N VAL A 105 -4.41 -16.41 9.80
CA VAL A 105 -4.84 -17.77 9.40
C VAL A 105 -4.12 -18.23 8.13
N ILE A 106 -3.97 -17.37 7.12
CA ILE A 106 -3.31 -17.72 5.86
C ILE A 106 -1.83 -18.02 6.09
N LEU A 107 -1.09 -17.13 6.76
CA LEU A 107 0.34 -17.32 6.98
C LEU A 107 0.63 -18.49 7.92
N SER A 108 -0.18 -18.69 8.97
CA SER A 108 0.00 -19.80 9.90
C SER A 108 -0.23 -21.16 9.23
N LYS A 109 -1.22 -21.28 8.34
CA LYS A 109 -1.46 -22.49 7.54
C LYS A 109 -0.26 -22.87 6.65
N HIS A 110 0.46 -21.87 6.14
CA HIS A 110 1.65 -22.06 5.32
C HIS A 110 2.96 -22.06 6.14
N ARG A 111 2.87 -22.04 7.48
CA ARG A 111 4.02 -22.04 8.41
C ARG A 111 4.95 -20.83 8.24
N GLU A 112 4.44 -19.71 7.74
CA GLU A 112 5.18 -18.46 7.54
C GLU A 112 5.25 -17.63 8.84
N ILE A 113 5.84 -18.22 9.89
CA ILE A 113 5.87 -17.60 11.23
C ILE A 113 6.66 -16.29 11.24
N ASP A 114 7.79 -16.23 10.55
CA ASP A 114 8.61 -15.01 10.45
C ASP A 114 7.87 -13.91 9.66
N GLY A 115 7.07 -14.30 8.66
CA GLY A 115 6.18 -13.39 7.94
C GLY A 115 5.11 -12.77 8.84
N ILE A 116 4.54 -13.56 9.75
CA ILE A 116 3.58 -13.05 10.76
C ILE A 116 4.27 -12.01 11.66
N GLN A 117 5.47 -12.31 12.16
CA GLN A 117 6.21 -11.38 13.02
C GLN A 117 6.56 -10.08 12.30
N CYS A 118 7.04 -10.18 11.05
CA CYS A 118 7.36 -9.04 10.19
C CYS A 118 6.14 -8.11 10.02
N LEU A 119 5.00 -8.66 9.60
CA LEU A 119 3.78 -7.89 9.35
C LEU A 119 3.15 -7.36 10.63
N ALA A 120 3.21 -8.10 11.74
CA ALA A 120 2.73 -7.61 13.03
C ALA A 120 3.55 -6.39 13.52
N LYS A 121 4.88 -6.44 13.37
CA LYS A 121 5.74 -5.30 13.70
C LYS A 121 5.45 -4.09 12.81
N ALA A 122 5.33 -4.31 11.49
CA ALA A 122 4.96 -3.27 10.54
C ALA A 122 3.61 -2.64 10.89
N THR A 123 2.62 -3.45 11.27
CA THR A 123 1.30 -3.01 11.70
C THR A 123 1.37 -2.11 12.94
N SER A 124 2.20 -2.46 13.94
CA SER A 124 2.43 -1.59 15.11
C SER A 124 2.95 -0.23 14.68
N THR A 125 4.00 -0.19 13.85
CA THR A 125 4.58 1.06 13.36
C THR A 125 3.59 1.89 12.55
N ILE A 126 2.76 1.25 11.72
CA ILE A 126 1.68 1.93 10.97
C ILE A 126 0.69 2.56 11.95
N ASN A 127 0.19 1.81 12.93
CA ASN A 127 -0.78 2.30 13.89
C ASN A 127 -0.22 3.43 14.77
N GLU A 128 1.03 3.32 15.22
CA GLU A 128 1.73 4.39 15.95
C GLU A 128 1.88 5.66 15.10
N THR A 129 2.17 5.50 13.80
CA THR A 129 2.27 6.61 12.86
C THR A 129 0.91 7.25 12.59
N LYS A 130 -0.16 6.45 12.46
CA LYS A 130 -1.55 6.93 12.37
C LYS A 130 -1.93 7.76 13.59
N MET A 131 -1.66 7.25 14.79
CA MET A 131 -1.93 7.98 16.04
C MET A 131 -1.17 9.30 16.12
N THR A 132 0.10 9.30 15.74
CA THR A 132 0.91 10.52 15.66
C THR A 132 0.32 11.50 14.64
N HIS A 133 -0.04 11.03 13.45
CA HIS A 133 -0.62 11.85 12.39
C HIS A 133 -1.92 12.51 12.84
N HIS A 134 -2.84 11.75 13.44
CA HIS A 134 -4.10 12.25 14.00
C HIS A 134 -3.86 13.29 15.11
N ARG A 135 -2.91 13.03 16.02
CA ARG A 135 -2.56 13.97 17.09
C ARG A 135 -2.07 15.30 16.54
N GLU A 136 -1.22 15.29 15.53
CA GLU A 136 -0.72 16.53 14.91
C GLU A 136 -1.84 17.29 14.19
N GLN A 137 -2.77 16.60 13.52
CA GLN A 137 -3.96 17.25 12.94
C GLN A 137 -4.85 17.91 14.00
N MET A 138 -5.05 17.26 15.15
CA MET A 138 -5.83 17.84 16.25
C MET A 138 -5.17 19.07 16.86
N LYS A 139 -3.83 19.11 16.92
CA LYS A 139 -3.07 20.25 17.48
C LYS A 139 -2.98 21.44 16.52
N ALA A 140 -2.66 21.17 15.25
CA ALA A 140 -2.30 22.19 14.28
C ALA A 140 -3.37 22.44 13.21
N GLY A 141 -4.49 21.70 13.25
CA GLY A 141 -5.47 21.64 12.17
C GLY A 141 -5.03 20.72 11.03
N TRP A 142 -5.96 20.39 10.13
CA TRP A 142 -5.63 19.65 8.91
C TRP A 142 -4.75 20.52 8.00
N ASN A 143 -3.53 20.07 7.73
CA ASN A 143 -2.63 20.70 6.77
C ASN A 143 -1.84 19.62 6.02
N LEU A 144 -1.99 19.59 4.69
CA LEU A 144 -1.33 18.64 3.80
C LEU A 144 0.05 19.16 3.37
N ASN A 145 0.98 19.20 4.32
CA ASN A 145 2.38 19.56 4.08
C ASN A 145 3.29 18.32 3.89
N VAL A 146 4.56 18.54 3.58
CA VAL A 146 5.55 17.46 3.37
C VAL A 146 5.65 16.51 4.57
N HIS A 147 5.58 17.01 5.80
CA HIS A 147 5.61 16.15 7.00
C HIS A 147 4.35 15.26 7.11
N ALA A 148 3.18 15.80 6.75
CA ALA A 148 1.94 15.03 6.70
C ALA A 148 2.02 13.94 5.62
N LEU A 149 2.52 14.27 4.43
CA LEU A 149 2.72 13.34 3.32
C LEU A 149 3.72 12.23 3.68
N LYS A 150 4.84 12.54 4.34
CA LYS A 150 5.80 11.52 4.82
C LYS A 150 5.16 10.54 5.80
N ARG A 151 4.31 11.01 6.72
CA ARG A 151 3.54 10.12 7.61
C ARG A 151 2.56 9.26 6.82
N MET A 152 1.83 9.84 5.86
CA MET A 152 0.90 9.10 5.00
C MET A 152 1.61 8.07 4.12
N GLN A 153 2.85 8.35 3.71
CA GLN A 153 3.69 7.42 2.95
C GLN A 153 4.06 6.20 3.80
N VAL A 154 4.42 6.39 5.07
CA VAL A 154 4.64 5.27 6.02
C VAL A 154 3.34 4.49 6.26
N ILE A 155 2.21 5.18 6.43
CA ILE A 155 0.91 4.53 6.67
C ILE A 155 0.48 3.67 5.47
N SER A 156 0.66 4.17 4.25
CA SER A 156 0.19 3.50 3.02
C SER A 156 1.19 2.48 2.48
N GLY A 157 2.49 2.67 2.76
CA GLY A 157 3.57 1.83 2.25
C GLY A 157 4.20 0.89 3.27
N GLY A 158 3.88 1.01 4.55
CA GLY A 158 4.62 0.34 5.64
C GLY A 158 4.68 -1.17 5.52
N LEU A 159 3.59 -1.83 5.09
CA LEU A 159 3.59 -3.29 4.87
C LEU A 159 4.49 -3.67 3.67
N LEU A 160 4.45 -2.88 2.58
CA LEU A 160 5.30 -3.13 1.41
C LEU A 160 6.78 -2.96 1.77
N THR A 161 7.14 -1.89 2.47
CA THR A 161 8.51 -1.64 2.92
C THR A 161 9.02 -2.75 3.83
N ALA A 162 8.20 -3.20 4.78
CA ALA A 162 8.58 -4.31 5.66
C ALA A 162 8.79 -5.62 4.90
N LEU A 163 7.93 -5.91 3.91
CA LEU A 163 8.08 -7.09 3.07
C LEU A 163 9.27 -6.98 2.10
N ALA A 164 9.61 -5.77 1.65
CA ALA A 164 10.81 -5.55 0.84
C ALA A 164 12.08 -5.90 1.61
N ASP A 165 12.16 -5.54 2.89
CA ASP A 165 13.28 -5.95 3.74
C ASP A 165 13.26 -7.45 4.06
N PHE A 166 12.06 -8.00 4.29
CA PHE A 166 11.89 -9.42 4.60
C PHE A 166 12.32 -10.34 3.45
N PHE A 167 11.99 -9.99 2.21
CA PHE A 167 12.32 -10.79 1.02
C PHE A 167 13.65 -10.43 0.38
N HIS A 168 14.34 -9.41 0.89
CA HIS A 168 15.71 -9.11 0.45
C HIS A 168 16.66 -10.22 0.91
N VAL A 169 16.92 -11.18 0.05
CA VAL A 169 17.87 -12.28 0.30
C VAL A 169 19.23 -11.90 -0.28
N GLY A 170 20.25 -11.95 0.59
CA GLY A 170 21.58 -11.36 0.38
C GLY A 170 22.33 -11.84 -0.84
N ASN A 171 22.60 -10.90 -1.74
CA ASN A 171 23.74 -10.82 -2.66
C ASN A 171 23.88 -9.40 -3.25
N GLN A 172 22.85 -8.54 -3.11
CA GLN A 172 22.95 -7.12 -3.41
C GLN A 172 23.15 -6.29 -2.13
N PRO A 173 24.15 -5.38 -2.10
CA PRO A 173 24.48 -4.59 -0.90
C PRO A 173 23.40 -3.57 -0.53
N GLU A 174 22.55 -3.15 -1.48
CA GLU A 174 21.43 -2.24 -1.23
C GLU A 174 20.10 -2.88 -1.65
N ASN A 175 19.05 -2.65 -0.85
CA ASN A 175 17.69 -3.02 -1.20
C ASN A 175 17.08 -1.91 -2.06
N VAL A 176 17.12 -2.06 -3.39
CA VAL A 176 16.57 -1.08 -4.34
C VAL A 176 15.09 -0.75 -4.09
N TRP A 177 14.33 -1.70 -3.51
CA TRP A 177 12.92 -1.50 -3.20
C TRP A 177 12.67 -0.48 -2.08
N GLN A 178 13.69 -0.16 -1.28
CA GLN A 178 13.63 0.94 -0.30
C GLN A 178 13.55 2.32 -0.98
N LYS A 179 13.98 2.44 -2.24
CA LYS A 179 13.79 3.65 -3.06
C LYS A 179 12.47 3.56 -3.83
N ILE A 180 12.18 2.39 -4.40
CA ILE A 180 11.03 2.17 -5.28
C ILE A 180 9.69 2.34 -4.54
N ILE A 181 9.50 1.67 -3.41
CA ILE A 181 8.20 1.65 -2.71
C ILE A 181 7.80 3.05 -2.23
N PRO A 182 8.63 3.79 -1.47
CA PRO A 182 8.26 5.13 -1.04
C PRO A 182 7.94 6.04 -2.22
N GLY A 183 8.69 5.98 -3.30
CA GLY A 183 8.45 6.82 -4.47
C GLY A 183 7.09 6.54 -5.14
N PHE A 184 6.75 5.28 -5.34
CA PHE A 184 5.44 4.89 -5.87
C PHE A 184 4.29 5.28 -4.94
N ILE A 185 4.46 5.13 -3.63
CA ILE A 185 3.46 5.55 -2.64
C ILE A 185 3.29 7.07 -2.65
N LEU A 186 4.38 7.85 -2.79
CA LEU A 186 4.28 9.31 -2.93
C LEU A 186 3.41 9.67 -4.13
N PHE A 187 3.65 9.07 -5.29
CA PHE A 187 2.89 9.40 -6.50
C PHE A 187 1.43 8.96 -6.42
N ASP A 188 1.13 7.82 -5.77
CA ASP A 188 -0.26 7.45 -5.48
C ASP A 188 -0.95 8.48 -4.57
N LEU A 189 -0.25 8.96 -3.53
CA LEU A 189 -0.77 10.00 -2.63
C LEU A 189 -0.97 11.34 -3.36
N LEU A 190 -0.03 11.77 -4.20
CA LEU A 190 -0.18 13.01 -4.99
C LEU A 190 -1.38 12.92 -5.93
N LYS A 191 -1.58 11.78 -6.58
CA LYS A 191 -2.75 11.52 -7.41
C LYS A 191 -4.04 11.56 -6.59
N ARG A 192 -4.06 10.94 -5.42
CA ARG A 192 -5.23 10.88 -4.52
C ARG A 192 -5.65 12.26 -4.02
N TYR A 193 -4.68 13.13 -3.76
CA TYR A 193 -4.91 14.46 -3.18
C TYR A 193 -4.70 15.62 -4.17
N SER A 194 -4.67 15.34 -5.48
CA SER A 194 -4.32 16.34 -6.49
C SER A 194 -5.25 17.56 -6.53
N SER A 195 -6.48 17.43 -6.04
CA SER A 195 -7.47 18.52 -6.00
C SER A 195 -7.27 19.52 -4.85
N ILE A 196 -6.58 19.12 -3.78
CA ILE A 196 -6.39 19.92 -2.57
C ILE A 196 -4.91 20.24 -2.28
N LEU A 197 -4.00 19.54 -2.96
CA LEU A 197 -2.57 19.69 -2.79
C LEU A 197 -2.08 20.87 -3.64
N HIS A 198 -1.43 21.82 -2.99
CA HIS A 198 -0.79 22.96 -3.64
C HIS A 198 0.72 22.76 -3.62
N PRO A 199 1.38 22.61 -4.78
CA PRO A 199 2.83 22.48 -4.83
C PRO A 199 3.52 23.69 -4.20
N ASP A 200 4.40 23.43 -3.23
CA ASP A 200 5.36 24.41 -2.74
C ASP A 200 6.78 24.04 -3.18
N GLY A 201 7.75 24.89 -2.85
CA GLY A 201 9.14 24.68 -3.25
C GLY A 201 9.81 23.47 -2.59
N GLU A 202 9.34 23.03 -1.42
CA GLU A 202 9.89 21.86 -0.72
C GLU A 202 9.35 20.57 -1.34
N LEU A 203 8.03 20.49 -1.51
CA LEU A 203 7.34 19.37 -2.14
C LEU A 203 7.79 19.21 -3.58
N GLY A 204 7.93 20.30 -4.34
CA GLY A 204 8.41 20.23 -5.72
C GLY A 204 9.82 19.61 -5.84
N LYS A 205 10.74 19.99 -4.96
CA LYS A 205 12.08 19.38 -4.90
C LYS A 205 12.02 17.91 -4.52
N TRP A 206 11.16 17.54 -3.56
CA TRP A 206 11.01 16.15 -3.14
C TRP A 206 10.43 15.28 -4.26
N VAL A 207 9.44 15.77 -5.00
CA VAL A 207 8.86 15.08 -6.17
C VAL A 207 9.88 14.91 -7.28
N GLU A 208 10.62 15.97 -7.62
CA GLU A 208 11.69 15.92 -8.64
C GLU A 208 12.79 14.91 -8.26
N HIS A 209 13.24 14.95 -7.00
CA HIS A 209 14.22 14.00 -6.49
C HIS A 209 13.71 12.56 -6.56
N THR A 210 12.48 12.32 -6.09
CA THR A 210 11.85 10.99 -6.10
C THR A 210 11.70 10.45 -7.52
N TRP A 211 11.31 11.30 -8.47
CA TRP A 211 11.23 10.91 -9.89
C TRP A 211 12.58 10.45 -10.43
N ASN A 212 13.64 11.21 -10.15
CA ASN A 212 15.00 10.85 -10.58
C ASN A 212 15.49 9.57 -9.91
N GLU A 213 15.26 9.40 -8.61
CA GLU A 213 15.61 8.19 -7.88
C GLU A 213 14.90 6.96 -8.46
N LEU A 214 13.61 7.06 -8.81
CA LEU A 214 12.87 5.95 -9.43
C LEU A 214 13.43 5.59 -10.81
N ASN A 215 13.77 6.59 -11.63
CA ASN A 215 14.37 6.36 -12.96
C ASN A 215 15.79 5.77 -12.89
N GLN A 216 16.48 5.93 -11.77
CA GLN A 216 17.79 5.29 -11.52
C GLN A 216 17.62 3.88 -10.93
N ALA A 217 16.68 3.72 -9.98
CA ALA A 217 16.46 2.48 -9.24
C ALA A 217 15.76 1.39 -10.08
N ILE A 218 14.75 1.73 -10.89
CA ILE A 218 14.01 0.72 -11.67
C ILE A 218 14.93 -0.06 -12.63
N PRO A 219 15.88 0.56 -13.35
CA PRO A 219 16.86 -0.16 -14.18
C PRO A 219 17.75 -1.17 -13.44
N GLU A 220 17.95 -1.02 -12.12
CA GLU A 220 18.74 -1.95 -11.30
C GLU A 220 18.02 -3.29 -11.07
N ILE A 221 16.70 -3.36 -11.33
CA ILE A 221 15.93 -4.61 -11.25
C ILE A 221 16.36 -5.56 -12.38
N GLU A 222 16.88 -6.73 -11.99
CA GLU A 222 17.41 -7.75 -12.90
C GLU A 222 16.34 -8.29 -13.86
N GLN A 223 15.13 -8.54 -13.36
CA GLN A 223 14.03 -9.13 -14.13
C GLN A 223 13.41 -8.11 -15.09
N THR A 224 13.57 -8.36 -16.40
CA THR A 224 13.11 -7.44 -17.46
C THR A 224 11.61 -7.20 -17.44
N ASP A 225 10.81 -8.25 -17.23
CA ASP A 225 9.36 -8.17 -17.14
C ASP A 225 8.89 -7.28 -15.98
N VAL A 226 9.52 -7.40 -14.81
CA VAL A 226 9.25 -6.52 -13.66
C VAL A 226 9.61 -5.06 -13.97
N ARG A 227 10.77 -4.83 -14.60
CA ARG A 227 11.24 -3.49 -14.94
C ARG A 227 10.32 -2.78 -15.94
N GLU A 228 9.86 -3.48 -16.95
CA GLU A 228 8.92 -2.95 -17.95
C GLU A 228 7.61 -2.54 -17.29
N GLU A 229 7.06 -3.40 -16.41
CA GLU A 229 5.81 -3.12 -15.71
C GLU A 229 5.95 -1.93 -14.73
N LEU A 230 7.05 -1.84 -13.98
CA LEU A 230 7.33 -0.68 -13.11
C LEU A 230 7.47 0.62 -13.91
N THR A 231 8.19 0.57 -15.04
CA THR A 231 8.34 1.73 -15.94
C THR A 231 6.99 2.18 -16.48
N GLU A 232 6.11 1.25 -16.85
CA GLU A 232 4.75 1.58 -17.30
C GLU A 232 3.92 2.22 -16.17
N ILE A 233 3.97 1.67 -14.96
CA ILE A 233 3.27 2.23 -13.79
C ILE A 233 3.79 3.64 -13.50
N LEU A 234 5.09 3.88 -13.58
CA LEU A 234 5.72 5.19 -13.38
C LEU A 234 5.25 6.20 -14.42
N ASN A 235 5.28 5.83 -15.70
CA ASN A 235 4.86 6.70 -16.79
C ASN A 235 3.37 7.10 -16.69
N ARG A 236 2.51 6.22 -16.18
CA ARG A 236 1.10 6.52 -15.92
C ARG A 236 0.90 7.60 -14.82
N GLN A 237 1.92 7.89 -14.00
CA GLN A 237 1.86 8.97 -13.01
C GLN A 237 2.14 10.35 -13.61
N LEU A 238 2.81 10.42 -14.76
CA LEU A 238 3.28 11.67 -15.36
C LEU A 238 2.21 12.77 -15.50
N PRO A 239 0.95 12.49 -15.89
CA PRO A 239 -0.09 13.51 -15.98
C PRO A 239 -0.37 14.24 -14.66
N TYR A 240 -0.21 13.55 -13.53
CA TYR A 240 -0.43 14.10 -12.18
C TYR A 240 0.78 14.89 -11.68
N LEU A 241 1.93 14.76 -12.34
CA LEU A 241 3.16 15.46 -12.01
C LEU A 241 3.34 16.76 -12.81
N ASN A 242 2.41 17.09 -13.71
CA ASN A 242 2.47 18.29 -14.56
C ASN A 242 2.56 19.62 -13.78
N GLY A 243 2.07 19.66 -12.53
CA GLY A 243 2.19 20.80 -11.63
C GLY A 243 3.60 21.01 -11.04
N PHE A 244 4.51 20.07 -11.28
CA PHE A 244 5.90 20.11 -10.86
C PHE A 244 6.78 20.29 -12.10
N SER A 245 6.98 21.55 -12.48
CA SER A 245 7.51 22.02 -13.78
C SER A 245 8.87 21.45 -14.21
N ARG A 246 9.59 20.74 -13.33
CA ARG A 246 10.92 20.16 -13.61
C ARG A 246 10.94 18.65 -13.86
N VAL A 247 9.82 17.95 -13.67
CA VAL A 247 9.73 16.49 -13.90
C VAL A 247 9.77 16.14 -15.40
N LYS A 248 9.52 17.11 -16.30
CA LYS A 248 9.46 16.92 -17.75
C LYS A 248 10.70 17.36 -18.54
N GLU A 249 11.63 18.07 -17.93
CA GLU A 249 12.66 18.80 -18.69
C GLU A 249 13.95 18.00 -18.97
N ARG A 250 14.06 16.72 -18.59
CA ARG A 250 15.27 15.91 -18.84
C ARG A 250 14.98 14.44 -19.09
#